data_AF-A0A227J1C4-F1
#
_entry.id   AF-A0A227J1C4-F1
#
_cell.length_a   1.000
_cell.length_b   1.000
_cell.length_c   1.000
_cell.angle_alpha   90.00
_cell.angle_beta   90.00
_cell.angle_gamma   90.00
#
_symmetry.space_group_name_H-M   'P 1'
#
loop_
_entity.id
_entity.type
_entity.pdbx_description
1 polymer ?
#
loop_
_entity_poly.entity_id
_entity_poly.type
_entity_poly.pdbx_seq_one_letter_code
_entity_poly.pdbx_strand_id
1 'polypeptide(L)' 'VTKCDIERFKRFFHLMLDHGVYLAPSAFEASFTSLAHGSKEIDATLEAADRCFAIIAAEAK' A
#
# COMPACT_ATOMS: atom_id res chain seq x y z
N VAL A 1 -20.48 8.14 -8.22
CA VAL A 1 -19.18 8.28 -8.92
C VAL A 1 -18.08 8.10 -7.90
N THR A 2 -17.20 7.13 -8.11
CA THR A 2 -16.10 6.75 -7.21
C THR A 2 -15.07 7.88 -7.13
N LYS A 3 -14.88 8.47 -5.95
CA LYS A 3 -13.89 9.54 -5.66
C LYS A 3 -12.48 8.99 -5.42
N CYS A 4 -12.08 7.95 -6.15
CA CYS A 4 -10.77 7.32 -5.94
C CYS A 4 -9.73 8.00 -6.84
N ASP A 5 -8.61 8.40 -6.26
CA ASP A 5 -7.45 8.91 -7.02
C ASP A 5 -6.63 7.71 -7.51
N ILE A 6 -6.90 7.31 -8.76
CA ILE A 6 -6.29 6.12 -9.37
C ILE A 6 -4.78 6.29 -9.55
N GLU A 7 -4.29 7.49 -9.84
CA GLU A 7 -2.86 7.71 -10.06
C GLU A 7 -2.09 7.63 -8.74
N ARG A 8 -2.65 8.19 -7.65
CA ARG A 8 -2.08 8.01 -6.31
C ARG A 8 -2.12 6.56 -5.86
N PHE A 9 -3.21 5.83 -6.14
CA PHE A 9 -3.27 4.40 -5.83
C PHE A 9 -2.20 3.62 -6.60
N LYS A 10 -2.05 3.84 -7.91
CA LYS A 10 -1.02 3.17 -8.72
C LYS A 10 0.38 3.46 -8.16
N ARG A 11 0.66 4.70 -7.78
CA ARG A 11 1.95 5.08 -7.18
C ARG A 11 2.19 4.33 -5.87
N PHE A 12 1.20 4.32 -4.99
CA PHE A 12 1.27 3.60 -3.71
C PHE A 12 1.44 2.09 -3.90
N PHE A 13 0.69 1.47 -4.81
CA PHE A 13 0.79 0.03 -5.10
C PHE A 13 2.22 -0.37 -5.51
N HIS A 14 2.83 0.36 -6.44
CA HIS A 14 4.20 0.04 -6.88
C HIS A 14 5.23 0.29 -5.79
N LEU A 15 5.08 1.35 -4.99
CA LEU A 15 5.96 1.58 -3.83
C LEU A 15 5.84 0.44 -2.80
N MET A 16 4.62 0.02 -2.46
CA MET A 16 4.42 -1.12 -1.55
C MET A 16 5.06 -2.40 -2.10
N LEU A 17 4.94 -2.63 -3.41
CA LEU A 17 5.55 -3.77 -4.09
C LEU A 17 7.09 -3.72 -4.02
N ASP A 18 7.69 -2.56 -4.25
CA ASP A 18 9.14 -2.33 -4.12
C ASP A 18 9.62 -2.54 -2.66
N HIS A 19 8.75 -2.26 -1.69
CA HIS A 19 8.98 -2.52 -0.26
C HIS A 19 8.62 -3.96 0.18
N GLY A 20 8.32 -4.85 -0.76
CA GLY A 20 8.09 -6.27 -0.50
C GLY A 20 6.67 -6.63 -0.03
N VAL A 21 5.71 -5.72 -0.16
CA VAL A 21 4.30 -5.94 0.19
C VAL A 21 3.45 -5.98 -1.08
N TYR A 22 2.91 -7.15 -1.39
CA TYR A 22 1.98 -7.32 -2.50
C TYR A 22 0.54 -7.06 -2.04
N LEU A 23 -0.07 -5.98 -2.54
CA LEU A 23 -1.49 -5.67 -2.38
C LEU A 23 -2.28 -6.09 -3.62
N ALA A 24 -3.60 -6.09 -3.53
CA ALA A 24 -4.44 -6.29 -4.71
C ALA A 24 -4.16 -5.19 -5.77
N PRO A 25 -3.94 -5.54 -7.06
CA PRO A 25 -3.52 -4.60 -8.11
C PRO A 25 -4.69 -3.75 -8.65
N SER A 26 -5.62 -3.34 -7.78
CA SER A 26 -6.79 -2.54 -8.13
C SER A 26 -7.29 -1.74 -6.93
N ALA A 27 -7.62 -0.47 -7.16
CA ALA A 27 -8.20 0.41 -6.15
C ALA A 27 -9.64 0.03 -5.75
N PHE A 28 -10.23 -0.94 -6.45
CA PHE A 28 -11.59 -1.41 -6.23
C PHE A 28 -11.64 -2.80 -5.59
N GLU A 29 -10.49 -3.37 -5.24
CA GLU A 29 -10.36 -4.69 -4.63
C GLU A 29 -10.05 -4.60 -3.14
N ALA A 30 -10.41 -5.65 -2.42
CA ALA A 30 -10.01 -5.83 -1.03
C ALA A 30 -8.71 -6.66 -0.96
N SER A 31 -7.82 -6.30 -0.04
CA SER A 31 -6.70 -7.17 0.34
C SER A 31 -7.09 -7.97 1.59
N PHE A 32 -6.78 -9.26 1.60
CA PHE A 32 -7.17 -10.17 2.67
C PHE A 32 -5.94 -10.69 3.44
N THR A 33 -6.09 -10.85 4.74
CA THR A 33 -5.11 -11.51 5.59
C THR A 33 -5.39 -13.01 5.67
N SER A 34 -4.35 -13.81 5.86
CA SER A 34 -4.46 -15.25 6.17
C SER A 34 -4.04 -15.53 7.61
N LEU A 35 -4.30 -16.74 8.11
CA LEU A 35 -3.83 -17.19 9.44
C LEU A 35 -2.30 -17.24 9.57
N ALA A 36 -1.56 -17.15 8.46
CA ALA A 36 -0.10 -17.07 8.48
C ALA A 36 0.42 -15.65 8.78
N HIS A 37 -0.43 -14.62 8.69
CA HIS A 37 -0.04 -13.25 9.02
C HIS A 37 -0.08 -13.06 10.54
N GLY A 38 1.09 -12.94 11.16
CA GLY A 38 1.24 -12.59 12.57
C GLY A 38 1.57 -11.12 12.76
N SER A 39 1.92 -10.74 14.00
CA SER A 39 2.32 -9.36 14.33
C SER A 39 3.49 -8.88 13.47
N LYS A 40 4.48 -9.75 13.22
CA LYS A 40 5.67 -9.41 12.44
C LYS A 40 5.33 -8.97 11.02
N GLU A 41 4.47 -9.72 10.33
CA GLU A 41 4.07 -9.41 8.95
C GLU A 41 3.21 -8.15 8.90
N ILE A 42 2.37 -7.93 9.91
CA ILE A 42 1.55 -6.71 10.05
C ILE A 42 2.44 -5.49 10.28
N ASP A 43 3.39 -5.57 11.22
CA ASP A 43 4.30 -4.48 11.55
C ASP A 43 5.16 -4.10 10.34
N ALA A 44 5.71 -5.10 9.63
CA ALA A 44 6.45 -4.87 8.39
C ALA A 44 5.60 -4.18 7.30
N THR A 45 4.32 -4.55 7.22
CA THR A 45 3.37 -3.94 6.27
C THR A 45 3.07 -2.48 6.62
N LEU A 46 2.88 -2.17 7.91
CA LEU A 46 2.65 -0.81 8.40
C LEU A 46 3.87 0.08 8.17
N GLU A 47 5.07 -0.41 8.49
CA GLU A 47 6.31 0.33 8.25
C GLU A 47 6.53 0.62 6.76
N ALA A 48 6.22 -0.33 5.88
CA ALA A 48 6.28 -0.13 4.43
C ALA A 48 5.27 0.97 4.01
N ALA A 49 4.03 0.90 4.51
CA ALA A 49 3.01 1.89 4.21
C ALA A 49 3.41 3.31 4.65
N ASP A 50 3.95 3.46 5.87
CA ASP A 50 4.42 4.74 6.38
C ASP A 50 5.52 5.35 5.49
N ARG A 51 6.49 4.53 5.07
CA ARG A 51 7.53 4.96 4.11
C ARG A 51 6.94 5.39 2.77
N CYS A 52 6.01 4.61 2.22
CA CYS A 52 5.36 4.92 0.95
C CYS A 52 4.54 6.21 1.01
N PHE A 53 3.77 6.43 2.08
CA PHE A 53 3.02 7.66 2.27
C PHE A 53 3.92 8.88 2.45
N ALA A 54 5.05 8.74 3.15
CA ALA A 54 6.04 9.82 3.26
C ALA A 54 6.63 10.23 1.91
N ILE A 55 6.93 9.25 1.03
CA ILE A 55 7.39 9.51 -0.35
C ILE A 55 6.33 10.28 -1.14
N ILE A 56 5.09 9.77 -1.17
CA ILE A 56 3.98 10.41 -1.89
C ILE A 56 3.72 11.84 -1.38
N ALA A 57 3.80 12.05 -0.06
CA ALA A 57 3.62 13.37 0.53
C ALA A 57 4.76 14.35 0.15
N ALA A 58 5.98 13.85 0.00
CA ALA A 58 7.12 14.65 -0.47
C ALA A 58 7.00 15.00 -1.97
N GLU A 59 6.46 14.10 -2.79
CA GLU A 59 6.19 14.32 -4.22
C GLU A 59 5.08 15.36 -4.48
N ALA A 60 4.19 15.57 -3.51
CA ALA A 60 3.07 16.49 -3.63
C ALA A 60 3.38 17.95 -3.23
N LYS A 61 4.63 18.23 -2.81
CA LYS A 61 5.13 19.58 -2.51
C LYS A 61 5.77 20.21 -3.75
#